data_AF-A0A818UQW0-F1
#
_entry.id   AF-A0A818UQW0-F1
#
_cell.length_a   1.000
_cell.length_b   1.000
_cell.length_c   1.000
_cell.angle_alpha   90.00
_cell.angle_beta   90.00
_cell.angle_gamma   90.00
#
_symmetry.space_group_name_H-M   'P 1'
#
loop_
_entity.id
_entity.type
_entity.pdbx_description
1 polymer ?
#
loop_
_entity_poly.entity_id
_entity_poly.type
_entity_poly.pdbx_seq_one_letter_code
_entity_poly.pdbx_strand_id
1 'polypeptide(L)'
;MSSSLFSRPTAFGDSPAMHTATDKTKQRHACGKTIGLVIALVSYILALTLIIGDLFFDSQVFGHILHHFHARTDPLVPPKSWIAPIWMTVYGVQIPWLLYAVTTLCRRNGGGGDSDYLYKYPRPVPQMQLLTFSLACWSHLLFLFLIQHQSNVLAIIYTILGAMALTFCLVTSIIHLHNYERELSTCHLFGDIWSIRIFVHNGLSVMLAWQIALIGYSSLYTCKSLLSTKSLYHINESTLDIIGVCFIAIMCLITIVYIILMSCFFFNAMCHVIAGWIFLVLLTFSYWQHQDQQSSYLLHISFYLSTALLSFVVCLHLVLAFFRYSGTTWRSLTNSSKNNYRHAILQGKD
;
A
#
# COMPACT_ATOMS: atom_id res chain seq x y z
N MET A 1 49.96 -23.23 -50.52
CA MET A 1 48.60 -23.53 -50.04
C MET A 1 48.41 -22.77 -48.73
N SER A 2 48.16 -21.46 -48.85
CA SER A 2 46.84 -20.80 -48.79
C SER A 2 46.43 -20.44 -47.35
N SER A 3 47.09 -19.40 -46.85
CA SER A 3 46.75 -18.58 -45.69
C SER A 3 45.48 -17.77 -45.96
N SER A 4 44.39 -18.05 -45.25
CA SER A 4 43.16 -17.28 -45.31
C SER A 4 43.19 -16.09 -44.34
N LEU A 5 43.29 -14.90 -44.93
CA LEU A 5 43.07 -13.59 -44.33
C LEU A 5 41.61 -13.48 -43.83
N PHE A 6 41.42 -13.36 -42.52
CA PHE A 6 40.17 -12.85 -41.94
C PHE A 6 40.31 -11.34 -41.77
N SER A 7 39.74 -10.59 -42.70
CA SER A 7 39.59 -9.14 -42.65
C SER A 7 38.65 -8.76 -41.50
N ARG A 8 39.15 -7.94 -40.57
CA ARG A 8 38.33 -7.26 -39.56
C ARG A 8 37.33 -6.34 -40.27
N PRO A 9 36.03 -6.39 -39.96
CA PRO A 9 35.10 -5.38 -40.42
C PRO A 9 35.51 -4.02 -39.83
N THR A 10 35.69 -3.06 -40.72
CA THR A 10 35.98 -1.67 -40.43
C THR A 10 34.87 -1.07 -39.57
N ALA A 11 35.29 -0.27 -38.59
CA ALA A 11 34.43 0.49 -37.69
C ALA A 11 33.36 1.25 -38.50
N PHE A 12 32.10 0.90 -38.25
CA PHE A 12 30.98 1.77 -38.57
C PHE A 12 31.19 3.06 -37.79
N GLY A 13 31.40 4.18 -38.50
CA GLY A 13 31.53 5.49 -37.88
C GLY A 13 30.27 5.78 -37.06
N ASP A 14 30.48 6.09 -35.77
CA ASP A 14 29.44 6.52 -34.85
C ASP A 14 28.73 7.74 -35.43
N SER A 15 27.55 7.51 -36.01
CA SER A 15 26.75 8.57 -36.59
C SER A 15 26.20 9.45 -35.44
N PRO A 16 26.56 10.74 -35.37
CA PRO A 16 26.19 11.63 -34.26
C PRO A 16 24.68 11.83 -34.11
N ALA A 17 23.88 11.40 -35.10
CA ALA A 17 22.43 11.45 -35.05
C ALA A 17 21.82 10.51 -33.98
N MET A 18 22.46 9.38 -33.65
CA MET A 18 21.86 8.39 -32.75
C MET A 18 21.90 8.82 -31.27
N HIS A 19 22.91 9.60 -30.87
CA HIS A 19 23.01 10.12 -29.50
C HIS A 19 21.86 11.10 -29.17
N THR A 20 21.51 11.99 -30.09
CA THR A 20 20.48 13.03 -29.85
C THR A 20 19.06 12.49 -29.63
N ALA A 21 18.73 11.32 -30.17
CA ALA A 21 17.40 10.71 -29.99
C ALA A 21 17.22 10.12 -28.59
N THR A 22 18.28 9.57 -27.99
CA THR A 22 18.23 8.96 -26.66
C THR A 22 18.13 9.97 -25.52
N ASP A 23 18.64 11.20 -25.72
CA ASP A 23 18.56 12.26 -24.71
C ASP A 23 17.16 12.87 -24.60
N LYS A 24 16.46 13.03 -25.74
CA LYS A 24 15.09 13.58 -25.75
C LYS A 24 14.08 12.69 -25.00
N THR A 25 14.21 11.37 -25.11
CA THR A 25 13.31 10.44 -24.40
C THR A 25 13.60 10.43 -22.90
N LYS A 26 14.88 10.42 -22.50
CA LYS A 26 15.31 10.52 -21.09
C LYS A 26 14.78 11.79 -20.41
N GLN A 27 14.84 12.94 -21.08
CA GLN A 27 14.38 14.21 -20.54
C GLN A 27 12.86 14.25 -20.31
N ARG A 28 12.06 13.70 -21.24
CA ARG A 28 10.59 13.64 -21.08
C ARG A 28 10.15 12.83 -19.86
N HIS A 29 10.83 11.72 -19.58
CA HIS A 29 10.53 10.90 -18.41
C HIS A 29 10.84 11.58 -17.07
N ALA A 30 11.91 12.39 -17.02
CA ALA A 30 12.26 13.16 -15.82
C ALA A 30 11.14 14.15 -15.45
N CYS A 31 10.67 14.91 -16.45
CA CYS A 31 9.59 15.89 -16.29
C CYS A 31 8.29 15.24 -15.78
N GLY A 32 7.89 14.12 -16.39
CA GLY A 32 6.67 13.39 -16.00
C GLY A 32 6.69 12.91 -14.55
N LYS A 33 7.84 12.43 -14.05
CA LYS A 33 7.98 11.98 -12.66
C LYS A 33 7.87 13.15 -11.67
N THR A 34 8.54 14.28 -11.94
CA THR A 34 8.46 15.46 -11.07
C THR A 34 7.04 15.99 -10.97
N ILE A 35 6.33 16.08 -12.11
CA ILE A 35 4.92 16.48 -12.13
C ILE A 35 4.06 15.51 -11.31
N GLY A 36 4.23 14.19 -11.54
CA GLY A 36 3.50 13.17 -10.80
C GLY A 36 3.74 13.24 -9.28
N LEU A 37 4.97 13.53 -8.84
CA LEU A 37 5.29 13.67 -7.43
C LEU A 37 4.66 14.92 -6.83
N VAL A 38 4.71 16.05 -7.53
CA VAL A 38 4.08 17.30 -7.07
C VAL A 38 2.58 17.10 -6.92
N ILE A 39 1.91 16.47 -7.88
CA ILE A 39 0.48 16.16 -7.79
C ILE A 39 0.22 15.26 -6.57
N ALA A 40 0.99 14.19 -6.38
CA ALA A 40 0.83 13.29 -5.25
C ALA A 40 1.01 13.99 -3.89
N LEU A 41 2.03 14.84 -3.77
CA LEU A 41 2.28 15.61 -2.55
C LEU A 41 1.17 16.63 -2.27
N VAL A 42 0.73 17.37 -3.29
CA VAL A 42 -0.36 18.35 -3.13
C VAL A 42 -1.66 17.65 -2.74
N SER A 43 -2.03 16.56 -3.42
CA SER A 43 -3.20 15.76 -3.08
C SER A 43 -3.15 15.20 -1.66
N TYR A 44 -1.98 14.71 -1.23
CA TYR A 44 -1.78 14.20 0.11
C TYR A 44 -1.84 15.30 1.18
N ILE A 45 -1.16 16.43 0.98
CA ILE A 45 -1.16 17.56 1.90
C ILE A 45 -2.58 18.11 2.03
N LEU A 46 -3.32 18.23 0.93
CA LEU A 46 -4.72 18.67 0.95
C LEU A 46 -5.57 17.71 1.80
N ALA A 47 -5.47 16.39 1.57
CA ALA A 47 -6.18 15.39 2.36
C ALA A 47 -5.81 15.45 3.85
N LEU A 48 -4.51 15.53 4.16
CA LEU A 48 -4.02 15.62 5.54
C LEU A 48 -4.50 16.89 6.23
N THR A 49 -4.48 18.04 5.54
CA THR A 49 -4.91 19.32 6.09
C THR A 49 -6.40 19.31 6.40
N LEU A 50 -7.23 18.71 5.54
CA LEU A 50 -8.66 18.56 5.81
C LEU A 50 -8.92 17.67 7.02
N ILE A 51 -8.20 16.55 7.14
CA ILE A 51 -8.33 15.65 8.29
C ILE A 51 -7.92 16.36 9.58
N ILE A 52 -6.76 17.01 9.61
CA ILE A 52 -6.30 17.76 10.79
C ILE A 52 -7.27 18.91 11.12
N GLY A 53 -7.76 19.62 10.10
CA GLY A 53 -8.73 20.70 10.25
C GLY A 53 -10.02 20.25 10.96
N ASP A 54 -10.55 19.10 10.54
CA ASP A 54 -11.75 18.50 11.13
C ASP A 54 -11.51 17.97 12.55
N LEU A 55 -10.30 17.43 12.80
CA LEU A 55 -9.95 16.87 14.11
C LEU A 55 -9.72 17.91 15.20
N PHE A 56 -8.99 18.99 14.90
CA PHE A 56 -8.48 19.90 15.93
C PHE A 56 -9.20 21.24 16.03
N PHE A 57 -9.81 21.72 14.93
CA PHE A 57 -10.25 23.11 14.87
C PHE A 57 -11.77 23.29 14.89
N ASP A 58 -12.54 22.21 15.01
CA ASP A 58 -14.02 22.21 14.96
C ASP A 58 -14.53 23.16 13.86
N SER A 59 -13.80 23.19 12.74
CA SER A 59 -13.94 24.25 11.76
C SER A 59 -15.33 24.18 11.15
N GLN A 60 -16.07 25.29 11.08
CA GLN A 60 -17.47 25.28 10.60
C GLN A 60 -17.65 24.70 9.18
N VAL A 61 -16.58 24.65 8.38
CA VAL A 61 -16.59 24.08 7.03
C VAL A 61 -16.64 22.55 7.04
N PHE A 62 -16.01 21.88 8.02
CA PHE A 62 -15.86 20.42 8.06
C PHE A 62 -16.26 19.74 9.37
N GLY A 63 -16.28 20.46 10.50
CA GLY A 63 -16.75 19.98 11.80
C GLY A 63 -18.18 19.43 11.75
N HIS A 64 -18.96 19.83 10.75
CA HIS A 64 -20.26 19.22 10.45
C HIS A 64 -20.18 17.73 10.10
N ILE A 65 -19.11 17.21 9.48
CA ILE A 65 -18.97 15.79 9.14
C ILE A 65 -18.92 14.97 10.42
N LEU A 66 -17.96 15.28 11.30
CA LEU A 66 -17.80 14.54 12.54
C LEU A 66 -18.93 14.83 13.53
N HIS A 67 -19.43 16.06 13.59
CA HIS A 67 -20.61 16.41 14.38
C HIS A 67 -21.87 15.71 13.86
N HIS A 68 -22.04 15.46 12.56
CA HIS A 68 -23.18 14.72 12.02
C HIS A 68 -23.07 13.22 12.32
N PHE A 69 -21.85 12.67 12.39
CA PHE A 69 -21.61 11.35 12.96
C PHE A 69 -21.88 11.31 14.47
N HIS A 70 -21.63 12.39 15.21
CA HIS A 70 -21.70 12.41 16.68
C HIS A 70 -23.06 12.81 17.26
N ALA A 71 -23.79 13.71 16.58
CA ALA A 71 -25.09 14.23 17.04
C ALA A 71 -26.21 13.18 16.95
N ARG A 72 -26.00 12.10 16.18
CA ARG A 72 -26.75 10.87 16.34
C ARG A 72 -26.02 10.02 17.37
N THR A 73 -26.60 9.89 18.56
CA THR A 73 -26.22 8.92 19.60
C THR A 73 -26.49 7.49 19.13
N ASP A 74 -25.92 7.12 17.99
CA ASP A 74 -26.12 5.85 17.34
C ASP A 74 -24.96 4.92 17.75
N PRO A 75 -25.23 3.84 18.50
CA PRO A 75 -24.18 2.96 19.05
C PRO A 75 -23.38 2.17 18.00
N LEU A 76 -23.73 2.32 16.72
CA LEU A 76 -23.00 1.73 15.59
C LEU A 76 -21.97 2.69 14.97
N VAL A 77 -22.00 3.98 15.31
CA VAL A 77 -21.01 4.95 14.85
C VAL A 77 -19.88 5.01 15.87
N PRO A 78 -18.63 4.66 15.50
CA PRO A 78 -17.52 4.80 16.41
C PRO A 78 -17.33 6.26 16.81
N PRO A 79 -16.92 6.54 18.05
CA PRO A 79 -16.81 7.89 18.56
C PRO A 79 -15.67 8.63 17.87
N LYS A 80 -15.78 9.96 17.81
CA LYS A 80 -14.74 10.88 17.30
C LYS A 80 -13.35 10.54 17.86
N SER A 81 -13.29 10.26 19.17
CA SER A 81 -12.05 9.92 19.89
C SER A 81 -11.36 8.65 19.38
N TRP A 82 -12.10 7.74 18.74
CA TRP A 82 -11.56 6.50 18.18
C TRP A 82 -11.14 6.67 16.71
N ILE A 83 -11.99 7.31 15.91
CA ILE A 83 -11.75 7.50 14.48
C ILE A 83 -10.51 8.39 14.26
N ALA A 84 -10.39 9.47 15.03
CA ALA A 84 -9.32 10.46 14.92
C ALA A 84 -7.88 9.90 14.93
N PRO A 85 -7.47 9.14 15.96
CA PRO A 85 -6.11 8.59 16.01
C PRO A 85 -5.82 7.60 14.88
N ILE A 86 -6.84 6.89 14.39
CA ILE A 86 -6.67 5.96 13.26
C ILE A 86 -6.32 6.73 12.00
N TRP A 87 -7.05 7.80 11.69
CA TRP A 87 -6.72 8.68 10.56
C TRP A 87 -5.31 9.24 10.65
N MET A 88 -4.95 9.80 11.81
CA MET A 88 -3.61 10.36 12.03
C MET A 88 -2.52 9.30 11.86
N THR A 89 -2.76 8.07 12.31
CA THR A 89 -1.83 6.96 12.15
C THR A 89 -1.70 6.55 10.68
N VAL A 90 -2.81 6.34 9.98
CA VAL A 90 -2.82 5.93 8.56
C VAL A 90 -2.08 6.95 7.70
N TYR A 91 -2.39 8.23 7.90
CA TYR A 91 -1.76 9.30 7.15
C TYR A 91 -0.31 9.52 7.59
N GLY A 92 -0.01 9.47 8.89
CA GLY A 92 1.35 9.59 9.42
C GLY A 92 2.29 8.53 8.84
N VAL A 93 1.81 7.29 8.69
CA VAL A 93 2.54 6.18 8.06
C VAL A 93 2.81 6.43 6.55
N GLN A 94 2.07 7.33 5.90
CA GLN A 94 2.37 7.71 4.51
C GLN A 94 3.56 8.68 4.38
N ILE A 95 3.89 9.43 5.44
CA ILE A 95 4.93 10.47 5.39
C ILE A 95 6.30 9.88 5.02
N PRO A 96 6.79 8.78 5.66
CA PRO A 96 8.11 8.23 5.35
C PRO A 96 8.29 7.83 3.89
N TRP A 97 7.26 7.26 3.24
CA TRP A 97 7.41 6.82 1.86
C TRP A 97 7.33 7.99 0.86
N LEU A 98 6.54 9.03 1.17
CA LEU A 98 6.52 10.27 0.37
C LEU A 98 7.85 11.02 0.49
N LEU A 99 8.41 11.10 1.69
CA LEU A 99 9.76 11.64 1.90
C LEU A 99 10.80 10.82 1.12
N TYR A 100 10.73 9.50 1.18
CA TYR A 100 11.56 8.63 0.36
C TYR A 100 11.42 8.98 -1.13
N ALA A 101 10.19 9.08 -1.66
CA ALA A 101 9.96 9.44 -3.06
C ALA A 101 10.60 10.80 -3.43
N VAL A 102 10.52 11.82 -2.56
CA VAL A 102 11.19 13.11 -2.73
C VAL A 102 12.72 12.96 -2.73
N THR A 103 13.29 12.21 -1.79
CA THR A 103 14.74 12.02 -1.73
C THR A 103 15.30 11.37 -3.00
N THR A 104 14.51 10.53 -3.69
CA THR A 104 14.93 9.91 -4.97
C THR A 104 15.08 10.92 -6.11
N LEU A 105 14.52 12.13 -6.01
CA LEU A 105 14.75 13.20 -6.98
C LEU A 105 16.11 13.87 -6.78
N CYS A 106 16.55 13.99 -5.53
CA CYS A 106 17.78 14.71 -5.17
C CYS A 106 19.02 13.81 -5.14
N ARG A 107 18.85 12.49 -5.03
CA ARG A 107 19.97 11.55 -4.87
C ARG A 107 20.57 11.12 -6.23
N ARG A 108 21.90 11.16 -6.31
CA ARG A 108 22.70 10.60 -7.42
C ARG A 108 23.12 9.16 -7.10
N ASN A 109 23.26 8.33 -8.13
CA ASN A 109 23.84 6.99 -7.97
C ASN A 109 25.34 7.13 -7.72
N GLY A 110 25.83 6.55 -6.63
CA GLY A 110 27.24 6.63 -6.21
C GLY A 110 28.18 5.65 -6.92
N GLY A 111 27.68 4.85 -7.87
CA GLY A 111 28.45 3.81 -8.55
C GLY A 111 29.16 4.34 -9.81
N GLY A 112 30.39 4.83 -9.66
CA GLY A 112 31.44 4.94 -10.71
C GLY A 112 31.12 5.72 -12.00
N GLY A 113 31.84 6.82 -12.22
CA GLY A 113 32.01 7.49 -13.53
C GLY A 113 30.81 8.27 -14.06
N ASP A 114 29.65 7.62 -14.18
CA ASP A 114 28.39 8.20 -14.67
C ASP A 114 27.38 8.30 -13.52
N SER A 115 27.50 9.37 -12.72
CA SER A 115 26.59 9.65 -11.60
C SER A 115 25.25 10.19 -12.11
N ASP A 116 24.48 9.35 -12.81
CA ASP A 116 23.11 9.68 -13.17
C ASP A 116 22.24 9.76 -11.90
N TYR A 117 21.22 10.61 -11.92
CA TYR A 117 20.28 10.73 -10.80
C TYR A 117 19.39 9.48 -10.70
N LEU A 118 19.09 9.04 -9.47
CA LEU A 118 18.33 7.82 -9.22
C LEU A 118 16.89 7.89 -9.78
N TYR A 119 16.35 9.09 -9.99
CA TYR A 119 15.04 9.22 -10.64
C TYR A 119 15.05 8.80 -12.13
N LYS A 120 16.22 8.73 -12.77
CA LYS A 120 16.38 8.42 -14.19
C LYS A 120 16.46 6.91 -14.41
N TYR A 121 17.37 6.24 -13.72
CA TYR A 121 17.58 4.78 -13.77
C TYR A 121 18.50 4.30 -12.63
N PRO A 122 18.25 3.13 -12.01
CA PRO A 122 16.96 2.42 -11.96
C PRO A 122 15.93 3.25 -11.20
N ARG A 123 14.67 3.29 -11.65
CA ARG A 123 13.66 4.17 -11.04
C ARG A 123 13.04 3.49 -9.82
N PRO A 124 13.28 3.93 -8.58
CA PRO A 124 12.73 3.23 -7.40
C PRO A 124 11.21 3.39 -7.25
N VAL A 125 10.66 4.52 -7.73
CA VAL A 125 9.23 4.84 -7.65
C VAL A 125 8.71 5.14 -9.05
N PRO A 126 7.90 4.25 -9.67
CA PRO A 126 7.35 4.48 -11.00
C PRO A 126 6.31 5.61 -11.01
N GLN A 127 6.23 6.34 -12.12
CA GLN A 127 5.28 7.46 -12.28
C GLN A 127 3.82 7.01 -12.14
N MET A 128 3.49 5.80 -12.63
CA MET A 128 2.13 5.24 -12.51
C MET A 128 1.70 5.06 -11.05
N GLN A 129 2.64 4.73 -10.15
CA GLN A 129 2.37 4.62 -8.72
C GLN A 129 1.99 5.99 -8.14
N LEU A 130 2.71 7.05 -8.51
CA LEU A 130 2.40 8.41 -8.03
C LEU A 130 1.03 8.90 -8.52
N LEU A 131 0.70 8.64 -9.78
CA LEU A 131 -0.59 9.02 -10.36
C LEU A 131 -1.76 8.27 -9.70
N THR A 132 -1.62 6.96 -9.51
CA THR A 132 -2.67 6.14 -8.89
C THR A 132 -2.81 6.41 -7.38
N PHE A 133 -1.72 6.73 -6.69
CA PHE A 133 -1.78 7.25 -5.33
C PHE A 133 -2.50 8.60 -5.25
N SER A 134 -2.25 9.50 -6.20
CA SER A 134 -2.96 10.79 -6.27
C SER A 134 -4.46 10.58 -6.47
N LEU A 135 -4.83 9.67 -7.38
CA LEU A 135 -6.24 9.29 -7.60
C LEU A 135 -6.87 8.75 -6.32
N ALA A 136 -6.17 7.90 -5.58
CA ALA A 136 -6.65 7.40 -4.28
C ALA A 136 -6.87 8.53 -3.26
N CYS A 137 -5.97 9.53 -3.20
CA CYS A 137 -6.14 10.70 -2.34
C CYS A 137 -7.35 11.55 -2.76
N TRP A 138 -7.58 11.74 -4.06
CA TRP A 138 -8.76 12.46 -4.55
C TRP A 138 -10.07 11.71 -4.28
N SER A 139 -10.11 10.41 -4.53
CA SER A 139 -11.24 9.55 -4.16
C SER A 139 -11.55 9.66 -2.67
N HIS A 140 -10.51 9.76 -1.85
CA HIS A 140 -10.63 9.93 -0.42
C HIS A 140 -11.23 11.30 -0.03
N LEU A 141 -10.75 12.38 -0.64
CA LEU A 141 -11.32 13.72 -0.47
C LEU A 141 -12.80 13.77 -0.88
N LEU A 142 -13.14 13.15 -2.01
CA LEU A 142 -14.52 13.05 -2.50
C LEU A 142 -15.39 12.23 -1.55
N PHE A 143 -14.88 11.16 -0.95
CA PHE A 143 -15.58 10.41 0.09
C PHE A 143 -16.00 11.31 1.26
N LEU A 144 -15.06 12.09 1.83
CA LEU A 144 -15.36 13.00 2.93
C LEU A 144 -16.41 14.03 2.54
N PHE A 145 -16.26 14.65 1.37
CA PHE A 145 -17.22 15.61 0.83
C PHE A 145 -18.62 15.01 0.62
N LEU A 146 -18.71 13.80 0.06
CA LEU A 146 -19.99 13.15 -0.23
C LEU A 146 -20.74 12.71 1.02
N ILE A 147 -20.00 12.27 2.06
CA ILE A 147 -20.59 11.97 3.37
C ILE A 147 -21.20 13.24 4.00
N GLN A 148 -20.53 14.39 3.87
CA GLN A 148 -21.07 15.68 4.33
C GLN A 148 -22.40 16.01 3.65
N HIS A 149 -22.52 15.71 2.36
CA HIS A 149 -23.73 15.91 1.56
C HIS A 149 -24.74 14.74 1.66
N GLN A 150 -24.60 13.85 2.65
CA GLN A 150 -25.49 12.70 2.88
C GLN A 150 -25.63 11.76 1.66
N SER A 151 -24.69 11.82 0.72
CA SER A 151 -24.70 11.03 -0.51
C SER A 151 -23.97 9.70 -0.29
N ASN A 152 -24.47 8.90 0.67
CA ASN A 152 -23.76 7.73 1.19
C ASN A 152 -23.42 6.68 0.11
N VAL A 153 -24.31 6.48 -0.87
CA VAL A 153 -24.08 5.54 -1.99
C VAL A 153 -22.90 5.98 -2.84
N LEU A 154 -22.84 7.27 -3.20
CA LEU A 154 -21.72 7.82 -3.96
C LEU A 154 -20.42 7.75 -3.13
N ALA A 155 -20.50 8.03 -1.83
CA ALA A 155 -19.36 7.93 -0.93
C ALA A 155 -18.75 6.52 -0.95
N ILE A 156 -19.58 5.47 -0.89
CA ILE A 156 -19.13 4.06 -1.01
C ILE A 156 -18.43 3.83 -2.36
N ILE A 157 -19.04 4.28 -3.47
CA ILE A 157 -18.47 4.11 -4.82
C ILE A 157 -17.07 4.73 -4.91
N TYR A 158 -16.90 5.96 -4.43
CA TYR A 158 -15.60 6.63 -4.44
C TYR A 158 -14.58 5.97 -3.50
N THR A 159 -15.03 5.40 -2.37
CA THR A 159 -14.17 4.63 -1.46
C THR A 159 -13.67 3.35 -2.13
N ILE A 160 -14.55 2.62 -2.84
CA ILE A 160 -14.18 1.44 -3.65
C ILE A 160 -13.17 1.84 -4.72
N LEU A 161 -13.41 2.94 -5.44
CA LEU A 161 -12.48 3.45 -6.45
C LEU A 161 -11.11 3.77 -5.84
N GLY A 162 -11.08 4.37 -4.65
CA GLY A 162 -9.85 4.63 -3.90
C GLY A 162 -9.11 3.35 -3.52
N ALA A 163 -9.82 2.32 -3.05
CA ALA A 163 -9.23 1.01 -2.73
C ALA A 163 -8.67 0.31 -3.98
N MET A 164 -9.36 0.39 -5.11
CA MET A 164 -8.87 -0.14 -6.40
C MET A 164 -7.61 0.61 -6.84
N ALA A 165 -7.59 1.94 -6.76
CA ALA A 165 -6.43 2.75 -7.10
C ALA A 165 -5.22 2.43 -6.22
N LEU A 166 -5.40 2.25 -4.91
CA LEU A 166 -4.33 1.82 -3.99
C LEU A 166 -3.86 0.39 -4.26
N THR A 167 -4.76 -0.52 -4.61
CA THR A 167 -4.41 -1.89 -4.98
C THR A 167 -3.52 -1.89 -6.22
N PHE A 168 -3.90 -1.13 -7.25
CA PHE A 168 -3.09 -0.96 -8.45
C PHE A 168 -1.74 -0.30 -8.14
N CYS A 169 -1.72 0.73 -7.30
CA CYS A 169 -0.53 1.41 -6.82
C CYS A 169 0.45 0.43 -6.13
N LEU A 170 -0.06 -0.41 -5.22
CA LEU A 170 0.73 -1.40 -4.50
C LEU A 170 1.27 -2.49 -5.43
N VAL A 171 0.41 -3.06 -6.28
CA VAL A 171 0.80 -4.12 -7.23
C VAL A 171 1.86 -3.61 -8.20
N THR A 172 1.69 -2.41 -8.77
CA THR A 172 2.67 -1.81 -9.67
C THR A 172 4.00 -1.56 -8.96
N SER A 173 4.00 -1.04 -7.73
CA SER A 173 5.21 -0.87 -6.92
C SER A 173 5.97 -2.19 -6.73
N ILE A 174 5.24 -3.28 -6.46
CA ILE A 174 5.84 -4.58 -6.16
C ILE A 174 6.41 -5.25 -7.40
N ILE A 175 5.66 -5.27 -8.50
CA ILE A 175 6.14 -5.78 -9.80
C ILE A 175 7.38 -4.98 -10.22
N HIS A 176 7.33 -3.66 -10.06
CA HIS A 176 8.43 -2.78 -10.40
C HIS A 176 9.67 -3.08 -9.56
N LEU A 177 9.55 -3.17 -8.23
CA LEU A 177 10.68 -3.55 -7.39
C LEU A 177 11.25 -4.92 -7.80
N HIS A 178 10.40 -5.91 -8.06
CA HIS A 178 10.83 -7.25 -8.44
C HIS A 178 11.67 -7.25 -9.73
N ASN A 179 11.23 -6.49 -10.74
CA ASN A 179 11.95 -6.38 -12.01
C ASN A 179 13.30 -5.68 -11.87
N TYR A 180 13.41 -4.68 -10.99
CA TYR A 180 14.61 -3.86 -10.80
C TYR A 180 15.49 -4.29 -9.62
N GLU A 181 15.09 -5.30 -8.84
CA GLU A 181 15.79 -5.73 -7.62
C GLU A 181 17.22 -6.18 -7.91
N ARG A 182 17.42 -6.93 -9.00
CA ARG A 182 18.75 -7.39 -9.41
C ARG A 182 19.66 -6.21 -9.76
N GLU A 183 19.14 -5.24 -10.50
CA GLU A 183 19.90 -4.05 -10.92
C GLU A 183 20.27 -3.17 -9.71
N LEU A 184 19.31 -2.92 -8.82
CA LEU A 184 19.54 -2.21 -7.56
C LEU A 184 20.60 -2.90 -6.70
N SER A 185 20.58 -4.24 -6.65
CA SER A 185 21.58 -5.03 -5.92
C SER A 185 22.97 -4.92 -6.56
N THR A 186 23.08 -4.96 -7.89
CA THR A 186 24.35 -4.78 -8.59
C THR A 186 24.94 -3.38 -8.42
N CYS A 187 24.10 -2.37 -8.19
CA CYS A 187 24.52 -1.01 -7.88
C CYS A 187 24.79 -0.78 -6.37
N HIS A 188 24.78 -1.84 -5.55
CA HIS A 188 24.92 -1.77 -4.08
C HIS A 188 23.86 -0.89 -3.39
N LEU A 189 22.67 -0.73 -4.00
CA LEU A 189 21.55 0.05 -3.48
C LEU A 189 20.62 -0.79 -2.59
N PHE A 190 21.19 -1.63 -1.72
CA PHE A 190 20.40 -2.51 -0.83
C PHE A 190 19.48 -1.73 0.12
N GLY A 191 19.93 -0.56 0.58
CA GLY A 191 19.12 0.33 1.41
C GLY A 191 17.82 0.77 0.71
N ASP A 192 17.82 0.90 -0.61
CA ASP A 192 16.64 1.32 -1.37
C ASP A 192 15.63 0.20 -1.54
N ILE A 193 16.12 -1.02 -1.76
CA ILE A 193 15.27 -2.21 -1.78
C ILE A 193 14.51 -2.33 -0.44
N TRP A 194 15.22 -2.17 0.68
CA TRP A 194 14.60 -2.20 2.00
C TRP A 194 13.69 -1.01 2.27
N SER A 195 14.07 0.20 1.86
CA SER A 195 13.24 1.40 2.02
C SER A 195 11.91 1.28 1.26
N ILE A 196 11.92 0.73 0.04
CA ILE A 196 10.70 0.47 -0.73
C ILE A 196 9.84 -0.58 0.00
N ARG A 197 10.43 -1.68 0.46
CA ARG A 197 9.69 -2.72 1.20
C ARG A 197 9.08 -2.18 2.49
N ILE A 198 9.87 -1.53 3.33
CA ILE A 198 9.48 -1.09 4.68
C ILE A 198 8.59 0.15 4.63
N PHE A 199 8.88 1.15 3.81
CA PHE A 199 8.10 2.39 3.81
C PHE A 199 7.01 2.38 2.75
N VAL A 200 7.35 2.06 1.50
CA VAL A 200 6.41 2.19 0.37
C VAL A 200 5.35 1.10 0.43
N HIS A 201 5.73 -0.18 0.45
CA HIS A 201 4.74 -1.27 0.38
C HIS A 201 3.90 -1.37 1.65
N ASN A 202 4.51 -1.21 2.83
CA ASN A 202 3.76 -1.20 4.09
C ASN A 202 2.91 0.06 4.25
N GLY A 203 3.40 1.23 3.83
CA GLY A 203 2.60 2.46 3.87
C GLY A 203 1.34 2.34 3.01
N LEU A 204 1.51 1.93 1.76
CA LEU A 204 0.40 1.71 0.84
C LEU A 204 -0.57 0.63 1.33
N SER A 205 -0.08 -0.45 1.97
CA SER A 205 -0.95 -1.51 2.48
C SER A 205 -1.76 -1.09 3.70
N VAL A 206 -1.21 -0.27 4.60
CA VAL A 206 -1.96 0.33 5.72
C VAL A 206 -3.07 1.24 5.20
N MET A 207 -2.79 2.07 4.20
CA MET A 207 -3.82 2.93 3.61
C MET A 207 -4.88 2.13 2.85
N LEU A 208 -4.50 1.06 2.16
CA LEU A 208 -5.44 0.15 1.50
C LEU A 208 -6.35 -0.56 2.50
N ALA A 209 -5.77 -1.09 3.58
CA ALA A 209 -6.52 -1.68 4.68
C ALA A 209 -7.54 -0.70 5.28
N TRP A 210 -7.12 0.55 5.49
CA TRP A 210 -8.02 1.61 5.96
C TRP A 210 -9.18 1.86 4.99
N GLN A 211 -8.91 1.95 3.69
CA GLN A 211 -9.96 2.12 2.68
C GLN A 211 -10.95 0.95 2.66
N ILE A 212 -10.48 -0.29 2.81
CA ILE A 212 -11.35 -1.47 2.90
C ILE A 212 -12.25 -1.37 4.16
N ALA A 213 -11.68 -0.97 5.29
CA ALA A 213 -12.45 -0.75 6.52
C ALA A 213 -13.51 0.37 6.32
N LEU A 214 -13.16 1.47 5.64
CA LEU A 214 -14.08 2.55 5.32
C LEU A 214 -15.24 2.12 4.41
N ILE A 215 -14.99 1.26 3.42
CA ILE A 215 -16.07 0.69 2.57
C ILE A 215 -17.09 -0.02 3.45
N GLY A 216 -16.61 -0.81 4.41
CA GLY A 216 -17.47 -1.54 5.32
C GLY A 216 -18.27 -0.68 6.25
N TYR A 217 -17.58 0.25 6.90
CA TYR A 217 -18.22 1.23 7.76
C TYR A 217 -19.30 2.03 7.02
N SER A 218 -18.98 2.51 5.82
CA SER A 218 -19.92 3.28 4.99
C SER A 218 -21.11 2.45 4.52
N SER A 219 -20.90 1.16 4.23
CA SER A 219 -21.97 0.25 3.84
C SER A 219 -22.95 0.00 4.99
N LEU A 220 -22.44 -0.29 6.19
CA LEU A 220 -23.26 -0.46 7.39
C LEU A 220 -24.06 0.81 7.71
N TYR A 221 -23.39 1.97 7.65
CA TYR A 221 -24.04 3.26 7.86
C TYR A 221 -25.17 3.52 6.85
N THR A 222 -24.92 3.22 5.57
CA THR A 222 -25.93 3.38 4.50
C THR A 222 -27.13 2.46 4.72
N CYS A 223 -26.90 1.19 5.03
CA CYS A 223 -27.96 0.24 5.35
C CYS A 223 -28.83 0.76 6.50
N LYS A 224 -28.21 1.19 7.61
CA LYS A 224 -28.94 1.74 8.76
C LYS A 224 -29.75 2.98 8.39
N SER A 225 -29.17 3.93 7.65
CA SER A 225 -29.87 5.15 7.25
C SER A 225 -31.11 4.85 6.41
N LEU A 226 -31.00 3.92 5.45
CA LEU A 226 -32.12 3.50 4.60
C LEU A 226 -33.24 2.84 5.41
N LEU A 227 -32.88 2.04 6.41
CA LEU A 227 -33.80 1.35 7.31
C LEU A 227 -34.51 2.32 8.26
N SER A 228 -33.80 3.31 8.81
CA SER A 228 -34.37 4.30 9.73
C SER A 228 -35.39 5.24 9.07
N THR A 229 -35.18 5.62 7.80
CA THR A 229 -36.09 6.54 7.10
C THR A 229 -37.41 5.93 6.65
N LYS A 230 -37.57 4.60 6.71
CA LYS A 230 -38.83 3.92 6.37
C LYS A 230 -39.50 3.41 7.63
N SER A 231 -40.36 4.24 8.23
CA SER A 231 -41.28 3.84 9.32
C SER A 231 -42.25 2.71 8.97
N LEU A 232 -42.17 2.15 7.77
CA LEU A 232 -43.03 1.10 7.23
C LEU A 232 -42.49 -0.31 7.47
N TYR A 233 -41.20 -0.45 7.78
CA TYR A 233 -40.60 -1.75 8.07
C TYR A 233 -39.99 -1.69 9.48
N HIS A 234 -40.71 -2.19 10.48
CA HIS A 234 -40.15 -2.53 11.78
C HIS A 234 -39.12 -3.65 11.60
N ILE A 235 -37.93 -3.27 11.17
CA ILE A 235 -36.80 -4.19 11.08
C ILE A 235 -36.18 -4.20 12.46
N ASN A 236 -36.34 -5.34 13.15
CA ASN A 236 -35.78 -5.55 14.47
C ASN A 236 -34.26 -5.33 14.45
N GLU A 237 -33.72 -4.81 15.55
CA GLU A 237 -32.27 -4.60 15.75
C GLU A 237 -31.46 -5.88 15.45
N SER A 238 -32.04 -7.05 15.70
CA SER A 238 -31.48 -8.36 15.35
C SER A 238 -31.11 -8.52 13.86
N THR A 239 -31.83 -7.88 12.94
CA THR A 239 -31.54 -7.96 11.50
C THR A 239 -30.34 -7.11 11.11
N LEU A 240 -30.16 -5.95 11.76
CA LEU A 240 -28.97 -5.12 11.59
C LEU A 240 -27.72 -5.83 12.09
N ASP A 241 -27.81 -6.52 13.23
CA ASP A 241 -26.75 -7.38 13.75
C ASP A 241 -26.36 -8.46 12.73
N ILE A 242 -27.34 -9.15 12.13
CA ILE A 242 -27.09 -10.17 11.10
C ILE A 242 -26.36 -9.58 9.89
N ILE A 243 -26.79 -8.40 9.40
CA ILE A 243 -26.12 -7.73 8.28
C ILE A 243 -24.67 -7.37 8.65
N GLY A 244 -24.45 -6.86 9.86
CA GLY A 244 -23.12 -6.57 10.41
C GLY A 244 -22.22 -7.80 10.45
N VAL A 245 -22.74 -8.91 10.97
CA VAL A 245 -22.03 -10.19 11.04
C VAL A 245 -21.71 -10.73 9.65
N CYS A 246 -22.67 -10.72 8.71
CA CYS A 246 -22.43 -11.14 7.33
C CYS A 246 -21.37 -10.27 6.65
N PHE A 247 -21.39 -8.96 6.89
CA PHE A 247 -20.39 -8.05 6.36
C PHE A 247 -18.98 -8.36 6.89
N ILE A 248 -18.84 -8.50 8.22
CA ILE A 248 -17.57 -8.88 8.87
C ILE A 248 -17.08 -10.22 8.34
N ALA A 249 -17.97 -11.22 8.22
CA ALA A 249 -17.63 -12.54 7.70
C ALA A 249 -17.13 -12.50 6.25
N ILE A 250 -17.76 -11.70 5.38
CA ILE A 250 -17.32 -11.50 4.00
C ILE A 250 -15.95 -10.81 3.95
N MET A 251 -15.73 -9.76 4.77
CA MET A 251 -14.43 -9.10 4.84
C MET A 251 -13.33 -10.03 5.34
N CYS A 252 -13.63 -10.87 6.32
CA CYS A 252 -12.71 -11.90 6.78
C CYS A 252 -12.43 -12.95 5.69
N LEU A 253 -13.44 -13.39 4.94
CA LEU A 253 -13.26 -14.31 3.83
C LEU A 253 -12.37 -13.71 2.74
N ILE A 254 -12.64 -12.47 2.32
CA ILE A 254 -11.82 -11.75 1.33
C ILE A 254 -10.38 -11.64 1.82
N THR A 255 -10.20 -11.31 3.10
CA THR A 255 -8.89 -11.22 3.72
C THR A 255 -8.17 -12.57 3.73
N ILE A 256 -8.85 -13.66 4.08
CA ILE A 256 -8.30 -15.02 4.07
C ILE A 256 -7.90 -15.43 2.65
N VAL A 257 -8.79 -15.26 1.67
CA VAL A 257 -8.50 -15.60 0.26
C VAL A 257 -7.31 -14.80 -0.24
N TYR A 258 -7.26 -13.50 0.04
CA TYR A 258 -6.13 -12.65 -0.32
C TYR A 258 -4.84 -13.13 0.34
N ILE A 259 -4.87 -13.49 1.62
CA ILE A 259 -3.67 -13.97 2.31
C ILE A 259 -3.24 -15.33 1.76
N ILE A 260 -4.15 -16.24 1.44
CA ILE A 260 -3.79 -17.51 0.77
C ILE A 260 -3.12 -17.22 -0.57
N LEU A 261 -3.69 -16.33 -1.38
CA LEU A 261 -3.11 -15.95 -2.66
C LEU A 261 -1.72 -15.32 -2.50
N MET A 262 -1.55 -14.42 -1.52
CA MET A 262 -0.26 -13.75 -1.28
C MET A 262 0.80 -14.66 -0.64
N SER A 263 0.40 -15.55 0.27
CA SER A 263 1.29 -16.48 0.96
C SER A 263 1.73 -17.62 0.06
N CYS A 264 0.84 -18.11 -0.80
CA CYS A 264 1.12 -19.27 -1.63
C CYS A 264 1.79 -18.88 -2.94
N PHE A 265 1.31 -17.81 -3.62
CA PHE A 265 1.73 -17.49 -4.99
C PHE A 265 2.71 -16.32 -5.08
N PHE A 266 2.57 -15.27 -4.25
CA PHE A 266 3.37 -14.03 -4.37
C PHE A 266 4.37 -13.81 -3.22
N PHE A 267 4.66 -14.87 -2.48
CA PHE A 267 5.38 -14.85 -1.23
C PHE A 267 6.72 -14.09 -1.26
N ASN A 268 7.56 -14.34 -2.28
CA ASN A 268 8.88 -13.70 -2.39
C ASN A 268 8.78 -12.17 -2.55
N ALA A 269 7.67 -11.67 -3.11
CA ALA A 269 7.46 -10.26 -3.36
C ALA A 269 6.67 -9.56 -2.23
N MET A 270 5.83 -10.31 -1.51
CA MET A 270 4.82 -9.77 -0.59
C MET A 270 5.09 -10.05 0.90
N CYS A 271 6.04 -10.93 1.24
CA CYS A 271 6.35 -11.28 2.63
C CYS A 271 6.74 -10.09 3.52
N HIS A 272 7.11 -8.96 2.92
CA HIS A 272 7.48 -7.74 3.62
C HIS A 272 6.30 -6.80 3.90
N VAL A 273 5.10 -7.09 3.39
CA VAL A 273 3.91 -6.24 3.53
C VAL A 273 3.12 -6.68 4.76
N ILE A 274 3.64 -6.41 5.96
CA ILE A 274 3.11 -6.90 7.24
C ILE A 274 2.24 -5.85 7.94
N ALA A 275 2.57 -4.56 7.78
CA ALA A 275 1.95 -3.48 8.55
C ALA A 275 0.45 -3.32 8.27
N GLY A 276 0.00 -3.49 7.03
CA GLY A 276 -1.43 -3.46 6.69
C GLY A 276 -2.24 -4.51 7.44
N TRP A 277 -1.63 -5.67 7.72
CA TRP A 277 -2.28 -6.75 8.47
C TRP A 277 -2.37 -6.46 9.96
N ILE A 278 -1.25 -6.03 10.54
CA ILE A 278 -1.23 -5.60 11.95
C ILE A 278 -2.25 -4.49 12.14
N PHE A 279 -2.32 -3.55 11.20
CA PHE A 279 -3.29 -2.47 11.24
C PHE A 279 -4.74 -2.96 11.17
N LEU A 280 -5.07 -3.92 10.28
CA LEU A 280 -6.42 -4.52 10.26
C LEU A 280 -6.75 -5.23 11.58
N VAL A 281 -5.82 -5.99 12.14
CA VAL A 281 -6.02 -6.66 13.45
C VAL A 281 -6.28 -5.62 14.54
N LEU A 282 -5.45 -4.57 14.62
CA LEU A 282 -5.60 -3.51 15.61
C LEU A 282 -6.91 -2.74 15.43
N LEU A 283 -7.31 -2.43 14.20
CA LEU A 283 -8.56 -1.74 13.90
C LEU A 283 -9.77 -2.60 14.28
N THR A 284 -9.71 -3.89 13.97
CA THR A 284 -10.72 -4.88 14.35
C THR A 284 -10.82 -4.95 15.88
N PHE A 285 -9.71 -5.16 16.59
CA PHE A 285 -9.65 -5.17 18.05
C PHE A 285 -10.19 -3.90 18.69
N SER A 286 -9.83 -2.74 18.13
CA SER A 286 -10.22 -1.44 18.65
C SER A 286 -11.71 -1.16 18.43
N TYR A 287 -12.30 -1.63 17.32
CA TYR A 287 -13.75 -1.59 17.11
C TYR A 287 -14.50 -2.45 18.14
N TRP A 288 -13.99 -3.64 18.46
CA TRP A 288 -14.58 -4.52 19.47
C TRP A 288 -14.58 -3.93 20.87
N GLN A 289 -13.45 -3.37 21.31
CA GLN A 289 -13.36 -2.75 22.63
C GLN A 289 -14.42 -1.66 22.83
N HIS A 290 -14.88 -1.05 21.75
CA HIS A 290 -15.95 -0.05 21.79
C HIS A 290 -17.37 -0.65 21.79
N GLN A 291 -17.58 -1.79 21.13
CA GLN A 291 -18.87 -2.48 21.06
C GLN A 291 -19.26 -3.24 22.34
N ASP A 292 -18.28 -3.62 23.16
CA ASP A 292 -18.43 -4.39 24.42
C ASP A 292 -19.38 -3.72 25.45
N GLN A 293 -19.75 -2.46 25.23
CA GLN A 293 -20.69 -1.73 26.11
C GLN A 293 -22.18 -1.91 25.76
N GLN A 294 -22.57 -2.41 24.57
CA GLN A 294 -23.99 -2.47 24.17
C GLN A 294 -24.45 -3.61 23.25
N SER A 295 -23.59 -4.51 22.75
CA SER A 295 -23.98 -5.45 21.68
C SER A 295 -24.27 -6.90 22.11
N SER A 296 -24.93 -7.64 21.21
CA SER A 296 -25.37 -9.03 21.39
C SER A 296 -24.21 -10.03 21.38
N TYR A 297 -24.35 -11.13 22.14
CA TYR A 297 -23.30 -12.17 22.30
C TYR A 297 -22.80 -12.78 20.96
N LEU A 298 -23.64 -12.80 19.93
CA LEU A 298 -23.31 -13.31 18.60
C LEU A 298 -22.31 -12.43 17.85
N LEU A 299 -22.43 -11.11 17.99
CA LEU A 299 -21.46 -10.15 17.45
C LEU A 299 -20.08 -10.37 18.09
N HIS A 300 -20.04 -10.61 19.41
CA HIS A 300 -18.81 -10.97 20.11
C HIS A 300 -18.18 -12.26 19.59
N ILE A 301 -18.96 -13.35 19.45
CA ILE A 301 -18.43 -14.64 18.98
C ILE A 301 -17.88 -14.54 17.55
N SER A 302 -18.66 -13.95 16.63
CA SER A 302 -18.23 -13.76 15.25
C SER A 302 -16.97 -12.90 15.16
N PHE A 303 -16.88 -11.85 15.99
CA PHE A 303 -15.71 -11.00 16.10
C PHE A 303 -14.47 -11.76 16.60
N TYR A 304 -14.59 -12.51 17.70
CA TYR A 304 -13.48 -13.30 18.25
C TYR A 304 -13.00 -14.35 17.26
N LEU A 305 -13.93 -15.02 16.57
CA LEU A 305 -13.59 -16.01 15.55
C LEU A 305 -12.85 -15.36 14.37
N SER A 306 -13.34 -14.22 13.89
CA SER A 306 -12.71 -13.44 12.82
C SER A 306 -11.31 -12.93 13.19
N THR A 307 -11.15 -12.42 14.41
CA THR A 307 -9.86 -11.91 14.90
C THR A 307 -8.87 -13.03 15.17
N ALA A 308 -9.33 -14.16 15.71
CA ALA A 308 -8.52 -15.35 15.91
C ALA A 308 -8.07 -15.96 14.58
N LEU A 309 -8.98 -16.05 13.59
CA LEU A 309 -8.65 -16.47 12.23
C LEU A 309 -7.61 -15.54 11.59
N LEU A 310 -7.83 -14.22 11.66
CA LEU A 310 -6.90 -13.25 11.11
C LEU A 310 -5.51 -13.34 11.78
N SER A 311 -5.48 -13.42 13.11
CA SER A 311 -4.24 -13.54 13.88
C SER A 311 -3.50 -14.85 13.61
N PHE A 312 -4.24 -15.97 13.53
CA PHE A 312 -3.69 -17.27 13.16
C PHE A 312 -3.08 -17.23 11.76
N VAL A 313 -3.78 -16.62 10.81
CA VAL A 313 -3.31 -16.51 9.42
C VAL A 313 -2.08 -15.60 9.33
N VAL A 314 -2.03 -14.47 10.06
CA VAL A 314 -0.84 -13.62 10.12
C VAL A 314 0.34 -14.37 10.73
N CYS A 315 0.15 -15.08 11.84
CA CYS A 315 1.17 -15.94 12.43
C CYS A 315 1.65 -17.01 11.44
N LEU A 316 0.74 -17.70 10.77
CA LEU A 316 1.07 -18.69 9.74
C LEU A 316 1.88 -18.06 8.61
N HIS A 317 1.50 -16.87 8.14
CA HIS A 317 2.25 -16.14 7.12
C HIS A 317 3.66 -15.79 7.59
N LEU A 318 3.83 -15.29 8.81
CA LEU A 318 5.14 -14.98 9.40
C LEU A 318 6.02 -16.23 9.57
N VAL A 319 5.42 -17.34 9.98
CA VAL A 319 6.12 -18.63 10.10
C VAL A 319 6.56 -19.13 8.71
N LEU A 320 5.68 -19.09 7.72
CA LEU A 320 6.02 -19.44 6.33
C LEU A 320 7.11 -18.50 5.79
N ALA A 321 6.98 -17.18 6.03
CA ALA A 321 7.97 -16.12 5.75
C ALA A 321 9.35 -16.52 6.24
N PHE A 322 9.43 -16.85 7.53
CA PHE A 322 10.65 -17.24 8.20
C PHE A 322 11.26 -18.54 7.62
N PHE A 323 10.47 -19.59 7.43
CA PHE A 323 11.00 -20.88 6.94
C PHE A 323 11.51 -20.83 5.50
N ARG A 324 10.83 -20.10 4.61
CA ARG A 324 11.31 -19.96 3.21
C ARG A 324 12.49 -19.01 3.11
N TYR A 325 12.50 -17.90 3.85
CA TYR A 325 13.60 -16.94 3.81
C TYR A 325 14.88 -17.50 4.44
N SER A 326 14.75 -18.25 5.54
CA SER A 326 15.89 -18.99 6.10
C SER A 326 16.39 -20.06 5.11
N GLY A 327 15.50 -20.75 4.41
CA GLY A 327 15.86 -21.74 3.38
C GLY A 327 16.59 -21.16 2.16
N THR A 328 16.15 -20.03 1.61
CA THR A 328 16.82 -19.39 0.46
C THR A 328 18.14 -18.75 0.85
N THR A 329 18.20 -18.10 2.02
CA THR A 329 19.45 -17.55 2.59
C THR A 329 20.46 -18.66 2.84
N TRP A 330 20.02 -19.79 3.40
CA TRP A 330 20.87 -20.97 3.62
C TRP A 330 21.39 -21.56 2.30
N ARG A 331 20.55 -21.66 1.26
CA ARG A 331 20.99 -22.11 -0.08
C ARG A 331 21.96 -21.13 -0.73
N SER A 332 21.77 -19.83 -0.55
CA SER A 332 22.69 -18.81 -1.06
C SER A 332 24.06 -18.90 -0.38
N LEU A 333 24.09 -19.01 0.94
CA LEU A 333 25.33 -19.16 1.72
C LEU A 333 26.08 -20.45 1.37
N THR A 334 25.37 -21.57 1.24
CA THR A 334 25.98 -22.86 0.85
C THR A 334 26.50 -22.86 -0.58
N ASN A 335 25.82 -22.21 -1.52
CA ASN A 335 26.29 -22.08 -2.90
C ASN A 335 27.45 -21.07 -3.05
N SER A 336 27.42 -19.96 -2.31
CA SER A 336 28.53 -19.00 -2.26
C SER A 336 29.78 -19.65 -1.65
N SER A 337 29.64 -20.41 -0.56
CA SER A 337 30.72 -21.21 0.02
C SER A 337 31.30 -22.20 -1.00
N LYS A 338 30.45 -22.91 -1.77
CA LYS A 338 30.93 -23.84 -2.81
C LYS A 338 31.66 -23.14 -3.96
N ASN A 339 31.18 -21.99 -4.40
CA ASN A 339 31.82 -21.24 -5.48
C ASN A 339 33.13 -20.59 -5.03
N ASN A 340 33.20 -20.08 -3.81
CA ASN A 340 34.44 -19.56 -3.23
C ASN A 340 35.47 -20.68 -3.00
N TYR A 341 35.04 -21.86 -2.58
CA TYR A 341 35.93 -23.03 -2.46
C TYR A 341 36.46 -23.50 -3.82
N ARG A 342 35.61 -23.51 -4.86
CA ARG A 342 36.05 -23.79 -6.24
C ARG A 342 37.03 -22.74 -6.75
N HIS A 343 36.79 -21.46 -6.49
CA HIS A 343 37.72 -20.39 -6.87
C HIS A 343 39.05 -20.49 -6.12
N ALA A 344 39.05 -20.82 -4.83
CA ALA A 344 40.26 -21.03 -4.04
C ALA A 344 41.07 -22.24 -4.52
N ILE A 345 40.41 -23.36 -4.87
CA ILE A 345 41.09 -24.53 -5.48
C ILE A 345 41.68 -24.20 -6.86
N LEU A 346 41.00 -23.36 -7.64
CA LEU A 346 41.49 -22.94 -8.96
C LEU A 346 42.63 -21.90 -8.87
N GLN A 347 42.71 -21.13 -7.78
CA GLN A 347 43.78 -20.17 -7.52
C GLN A 347 44.97 -20.78 -6.76
N GLY A 348 44.78 -21.91 -6.08
CA GLY A 348 45.82 -22.67 -5.38
C GLY A 348 46.44 -23.80 -6.20
N LYS A 349 46.57 -23.63 -7.52
CA LYS A 349 47.43 -24.50 -8.35
C LYS A 349 48.79 -23.81 -8.54
N ASP A 350 49.68 -24.10 -7.61
CA ASP A 350 51.05 -24.57 -7.89
C ASP A 350 51.36 -25.72 -6.92
#